data_AF-A0A1C5MQZ3-F1
#
_entry.id   AF-A0A1C5MQZ3-F1
#
_cell.length_a   1.000
_cell.length_b   1.000
_cell.length_c   1.000
_cell.angle_alpha   90.00
_cell.angle_beta   90.00
_cell.angle_gamma   90.00
#
_symmetry.space_group_name_H-M   'P 1'
#
loop_
_entity.id
_entity.type
_entity.pdbx_description
1 polymer ?
#
loop_
_entity_poly.entity_id
_entity_poly.type
_entity_poly.pdbx_seq_one_letter_code
_entity_poly.pdbx_strand_id
1 'polypeptide(L)'
;MDRVFFTGLAIGIISRLIMLNLDQRQYPTQPNMLVSQLVLAFVASSLGALLVPALIDRSYTSITFLSLAAEQFRQVRENRRNTLQNLEDSQLIKRGNSFIEEIARTYEVRNYMCIITSFFTVGFYYVIISEFNTNKDITLIISSVLGLMLAFLLKKISRRKSIGDVADVSIVKIQFVDDVIMQIGDLKGITNVGLEKDRERFLSRGIGIEIKPKDNSYTNAAIIYDLGQRQAIAYNLYSRLGVYRENNEPAFVPLPRRNPNNESILMAYIPMEKNEDKVIEAVKSCPILSSSKGKYLGLRNYKTDKKGSA
;
A
#
# COMPACT_ATOMS: atom_id res chain seq x y z
N MET A 1 -6.27 -14.08 36.49
CA MET A 1 -6.01 -13.97 35.03
C MET A 1 -6.38 -12.60 34.48
N ASP A 2 -7.38 -11.95 35.07
CA ASP A 2 -8.09 -10.81 34.48
C ASP A 2 -7.20 -9.61 34.13
N ARG A 3 -6.33 -9.17 35.04
CA ARG A 3 -5.52 -7.95 34.81
C ARG A 3 -4.58 -8.05 33.61
N VAL A 4 -3.95 -9.21 33.41
CA VAL A 4 -2.97 -9.43 32.33
C VAL A 4 -3.67 -9.62 31.00
N PHE A 5 -4.84 -10.27 31.03
CA PHE A 5 -5.69 -10.38 29.85
C PHE A 5 -6.14 -8.99 29.37
N PHE A 6 -6.66 -8.15 30.28
CA PHE A 6 -7.09 -6.79 29.94
C PHE A 6 -5.94 -5.90 29.48
N THR A 7 -4.73 -6.07 30.02
CA THR A 7 -3.56 -5.32 29.53
C THR A 7 -3.14 -5.76 28.14
N GLY A 8 -3.06 -7.06 27.87
CA GLY A 8 -2.80 -7.58 26.51
C GLY A 8 -3.83 -7.08 25.50
N LEU A 9 -5.11 -7.13 25.87
CA LEU A 9 -6.22 -6.59 25.09
C LEU A 9 -6.04 -5.09 24.80
N ALA A 10 -5.77 -4.29 25.83
CA ALA A 10 -5.57 -2.85 25.69
C ALA A 10 -4.36 -2.53 24.79
N ILE A 11 -3.22 -3.20 24.99
CA ILE A 11 -2.02 -3.02 24.17
C ILE A 11 -2.28 -3.39 22.71
N GLY A 12 -3.01 -4.48 22.45
CA GLY A 12 -3.38 -4.86 21.10
C GLY A 12 -4.30 -3.85 20.40
N ILE A 13 -5.25 -3.25 21.11
CA ILE A 13 -6.10 -2.16 20.58
C ILE A 13 -5.26 -0.89 20.35
N ILE A 14 -4.36 -0.55 21.27
CA ILE A 14 -3.44 0.59 21.11
C ILE A 14 -2.54 0.37 19.89
N SER A 15 -2.06 -0.86 19.66
CA SER A 15 -1.31 -1.23 18.45
C SER A 15 -2.11 -0.91 17.18
N ARG A 16 -3.42 -1.22 17.15
CA ARG A 16 -4.30 -0.83 16.04
C ARG A 16 -4.37 0.69 15.87
N LEU A 17 -4.54 1.45 16.94
CA LEU A 17 -4.57 2.93 16.88
C LEU A 17 -3.26 3.51 16.35
N ILE A 18 -2.13 2.98 16.81
CA ILE A 18 -0.79 3.35 16.34
C ILE A 18 -0.63 3.11 14.83
N MET A 19 -1.27 2.06 14.30
CA MET A 19 -1.26 1.70 12.87
C MET A 19 -2.26 2.49 12.03
N LEU A 20 -3.43 2.85 12.56
CA LEU A 20 -4.48 3.59 11.85
C LEU A 20 -4.01 4.97 11.36
N ASN A 21 -3.09 5.62 12.08
CA ASN A 21 -2.53 6.92 11.70
C ASN A 21 -1.67 6.91 10.41
N LEU A 22 -1.31 5.74 9.86
CA LEU A 22 -0.54 5.66 8.61
C LEU A 22 -1.40 5.88 7.34
N ASP A 23 -2.72 5.68 7.41
CA ASP A 23 -3.54 5.56 6.20
C ASP A 23 -4.39 6.77 5.86
N GLN A 24 -4.64 7.72 6.78
CA GLN A 24 -5.54 8.84 6.50
C GLN A 24 -5.07 9.71 5.32
N ARG A 25 -3.76 9.75 5.02
CA ARG A 25 -3.19 10.48 3.88
C ARG A 25 -3.32 9.74 2.55
N GLN A 26 -3.52 8.43 2.56
CA GLN A 26 -3.62 7.59 1.36
C GLN A 26 -5.06 7.15 1.08
N TYR A 27 -5.88 6.99 2.14
CA TYR A 27 -7.31 6.66 2.06
C TYR A 27 -8.06 7.28 3.24
N PRO A 28 -8.95 8.27 3.02
CA PRO A 28 -9.79 8.77 4.10
C PRO A 28 -10.69 7.63 4.60
N THR A 29 -10.50 7.21 5.84
CA THR A 29 -11.33 6.17 6.45
C THR A 29 -12.71 6.75 6.77
N GLN A 30 -13.77 6.16 6.23
CA GLN A 30 -15.13 6.52 6.61
C GLN A 30 -15.39 6.17 8.09
N PRO A 31 -16.21 6.94 8.83
CA PRO A 31 -16.49 6.69 10.25
C PRO A 31 -16.94 5.25 10.54
N ASN A 32 -17.84 4.72 9.69
CA ASN A 32 -18.33 3.34 9.81
C ASN A 32 -17.22 2.30 9.68
N MET A 33 -16.20 2.60 8.87
CA MET A 33 -15.05 1.72 8.64
C MET A 33 -14.05 1.77 9.80
N LEU A 34 -13.99 2.87 10.56
CA LEU A 34 -13.21 2.95 11.80
C LEU A 34 -13.82 2.05 12.88
N VAL A 35 -15.15 2.07 13.05
CA VAL A 35 -15.85 1.23 14.03
C VAL A 35 -15.60 -0.25 13.75
N SER A 36 -15.77 -0.69 12.50
CA SER A 36 -15.49 -2.08 12.10
C SER A 36 -14.04 -2.49 12.40
N GLN A 37 -13.07 -1.60 12.16
CA GLN A 37 -11.66 -1.87 12.45
C GLN A 37 -11.35 -1.98 13.94
N LEU A 38 -12.03 -1.20 14.79
CA LEU A 38 -11.86 -1.29 16.25
C LEU A 38 -12.48 -2.57 16.81
N VAL A 39 -13.65 -2.97 16.31
CA VAL A 39 -14.28 -4.25 16.70
C VAL A 39 -13.39 -5.43 16.32
N LEU A 40 -12.85 -5.44 15.10
CA LEU A 40 -11.92 -6.49 14.67
C LEU A 40 -10.61 -6.48 15.48
N ALA A 41 -10.10 -5.31 15.85
CA ALA A 41 -8.96 -5.21 16.74
C ALA A 41 -9.26 -5.77 18.13
N PHE A 42 -10.42 -5.46 18.71
CA PHE A 42 -10.84 -6.03 19.99
C PHE A 42 -10.88 -7.56 19.95
N VAL A 43 -11.49 -8.15 18.92
CA VAL A 43 -11.54 -9.61 18.73
C VAL A 43 -10.13 -10.20 18.59
N ALA A 44 -9.31 -9.62 17.71
CA ALA A 44 -7.93 -10.04 17.48
C ALA A 44 -7.08 -9.97 18.75
N SER A 45 -7.15 -8.87 19.49
CA SER A 45 -6.39 -8.69 20.72
C SER A 45 -6.85 -9.63 21.83
N SER A 46 -8.15 -9.91 21.92
CA SER A 46 -8.70 -10.90 22.87
C SER A 46 -8.16 -12.30 22.59
N LEU A 47 -8.16 -12.72 21.32
CA LEU A 47 -7.62 -14.01 20.90
C LEU A 47 -6.13 -14.14 21.19
N GLY A 48 -5.35 -13.10 20.90
CA GLY A 48 -3.92 -13.08 21.22
C GLY A 48 -3.65 -13.21 22.71
N ALA A 49 -4.41 -12.49 23.55
CA ALA A 49 -4.25 -12.52 25.00
C ALA A 49 -4.63 -13.87 25.63
N LEU A 50 -5.69 -14.52 25.11
CA LEU A 50 -6.15 -15.83 25.61
C LEU A 50 -5.25 -16.99 25.18
N LEU A 51 -4.52 -16.84 24.07
CA LEU A 51 -3.72 -17.93 23.53
C LEU A 51 -2.57 -18.36 24.46
N VAL A 52 -1.95 -17.43 25.19
CA VAL A 52 -0.86 -17.75 26.13
C VAL A 52 -1.33 -18.66 27.27
N PRO A 53 -2.33 -18.29 28.10
CA PRO A 53 -2.82 -19.16 29.17
C PRO A 53 -3.36 -20.49 28.64
N ALA A 54 -4.05 -20.48 27.50
CA ALA A 54 -4.52 -21.69 26.84
C ALA A 54 -3.39 -22.69 26.51
N LEU A 55 -2.24 -22.21 26.04
CA LEU A 55 -1.08 -23.04 25.74
C LEU A 55 -0.42 -23.59 27.01
N ILE A 56 -0.37 -22.78 28.08
CA ILE A 56 0.13 -23.20 29.40
C ILE A 56 -0.74 -24.34 29.96
N ASP A 57 -2.05 -24.18 29.88
CA ASP A 57 -3.03 -25.17 30.37
C ASP A 57 -3.21 -26.37 29.42
N ARG A 58 -2.43 -26.42 28.33
CA ARG A 58 -2.49 -27.48 27.29
C ARG A 58 -3.90 -27.70 26.73
N SER A 59 -4.68 -26.62 26.66
CA SER A 59 -6.03 -26.62 26.10
C SER A 59 -5.96 -26.53 24.58
N TYR A 60 -5.72 -27.65 23.92
CA TYR A 60 -5.58 -27.74 22.46
C TYR A 60 -6.84 -27.31 21.68
N THR A 61 -8.01 -27.23 22.33
CA THR A 61 -9.23 -26.63 21.76
C THR A 61 -9.02 -25.17 21.35
N SER A 62 -8.02 -24.49 21.92
CA SER A 62 -7.63 -23.13 21.58
C SER A 62 -7.02 -22.99 20.20
N ILE A 63 -6.46 -24.07 19.64
CA ILE A 63 -6.00 -24.12 18.25
C ILE A 63 -7.19 -23.93 17.30
N THR A 64 -8.34 -24.53 17.60
CA THR A 64 -9.57 -24.38 16.80
C THR A 64 -10.06 -22.93 16.79
N PHE A 65 -10.01 -22.23 17.93
CA PHE A 65 -10.34 -20.81 18.00
C PHE A 65 -9.38 -19.93 17.19
N LEU A 66 -8.09 -20.26 17.18
CA LEU A 66 -7.11 -19.56 16.35
C LEU A 66 -7.35 -19.79 14.85
N SER A 67 -7.69 -21.02 14.44
CA SER A 67 -8.07 -21.33 13.06
C SER A 67 -9.34 -20.57 12.63
N LEU A 68 -10.35 -20.51 13.50
CA LEU A 68 -11.57 -19.75 13.25
C LEU A 68 -11.28 -18.25 13.09
N ALA A 69 -10.41 -17.71 13.93
CA ALA A 69 -9.98 -16.32 13.84
C ALA A 69 -9.23 -16.00 12.54
N ALA A 70 -8.33 -16.89 12.11
CA ALA A 70 -7.63 -16.76 10.83
C ALA A 70 -8.62 -16.73 9.66
N GLU A 71 -9.65 -17.58 9.71
CA GLU A 71 -10.71 -17.60 8.70
C GLU A 71 -11.52 -16.29 8.69
N GLN A 72 -11.87 -15.75 9.86
CA GLN A 72 -12.54 -14.45 9.97
C GLN A 72 -11.73 -13.33 9.32
N PHE A 73 -10.41 -13.29 9.49
CA PHE A 73 -9.58 -12.25 8.86
C PHE A 73 -9.44 -12.42 7.35
N ARG A 74 -9.41 -13.66 6.85
CA ARG A 74 -9.49 -13.94 5.41
C ARG A 74 -10.81 -13.45 4.83
N GLN A 75 -11.93 -13.69 5.52
CA GLN A 75 -13.24 -13.19 5.11
C GLN A 75 -13.30 -11.65 5.09
N VAL A 76 -12.68 -10.97 6.07
CA VAL A 76 -12.57 -9.50 6.07
C VAL A 76 -11.79 -9.01 4.84
N ARG A 77 -10.68 -9.67 4.49
CA ARG A 77 -9.92 -9.33 3.27
C ARG A 77 -10.76 -9.54 2.02
N GLU A 78 -11.42 -10.69 1.89
CA GLU A 78 -12.24 -11.02 0.73
C GLU A 78 -13.38 -10.01 0.57
N ASN A 79 -14.11 -9.72 1.64
CA ASN A 79 -15.21 -8.75 1.62
C ASN A 79 -14.71 -7.35 1.24
N ARG A 80 -13.54 -6.93 1.75
CA ARG A 80 -12.93 -5.66 1.36
C ARG A 80 -12.53 -5.63 -0.11
N ARG A 81 -11.96 -6.72 -0.62
CA ARG A 81 -11.57 -6.86 -2.02
C ARG A 81 -12.80 -6.77 -2.94
N ASN A 82 -13.84 -7.53 -2.64
CA ASN A 82 -15.08 -7.57 -3.42
C ASN A 82 -15.76 -6.19 -3.42
N THR A 83 -15.83 -5.53 -2.26
CA THR A 83 -16.36 -4.16 -2.17
C THR A 83 -15.60 -3.19 -3.06
N LEU A 84 -14.26 -3.24 -3.04
CA LEU A 84 -13.44 -2.36 -3.87
C LEU A 84 -13.58 -2.68 -5.36
N GLN A 85 -13.67 -3.96 -5.74
CA GLN A 85 -13.89 -4.39 -7.12
C GLN A 85 -15.25 -3.91 -7.65
N ASN A 86 -16.31 -4.03 -6.87
CA ASN A 86 -17.64 -3.55 -7.25
C ASN A 86 -17.69 -2.02 -7.43
N LEU A 87 -16.83 -1.28 -6.73
CA LEU A 87 -16.72 0.18 -6.86
C LEU A 87 -15.84 0.61 -8.04
N GLU A 88 -15.16 -0.29 -8.76
CA GLU A 88 -14.29 0.07 -9.88
C GLU A 88 -15.07 0.61 -11.08
N ASP A 89 -16.29 0.12 -11.30
CA ASP A 89 -17.10 0.50 -12.47
C ASP A 89 -17.63 1.93 -12.38
N SER A 90 -17.69 2.50 -11.17
CA SER A 90 -18.07 3.90 -10.95
C SER A 90 -16.87 4.85 -10.91
N GLN A 91 -15.62 4.36 -11.04
CA GLN A 91 -14.44 5.22 -11.02
C GLN A 91 -14.07 5.73 -12.41
N LEU A 92 -13.64 6.99 -12.48
CA LEU A 92 -13.02 7.53 -13.68
C LEU A 92 -11.71 6.79 -14.00
N ILE A 93 -10.89 6.49 -13.01
CA ILE A 93 -9.65 5.71 -13.23
C ILE A 93 -9.71 4.53 -12.29
N LYS A 94 -9.56 3.32 -12.84
CA LYS A 94 -9.59 2.06 -12.09
C LYS A 94 -8.35 1.94 -11.19
N ARG A 95 -8.48 1.35 -10.00
CA ARG A 95 -7.38 0.96 -9.11
C ARG A 95 -6.55 -0.17 -9.70
N GLY A 96 -7.24 -1.11 -10.34
CA GLY A 96 -6.67 -2.37 -10.81
C GLY A 96 -6.57 -3.44 -9.72
N ASN A 97 -6.69 -4.71 -10.13
CA ASN A 97 -6.79 -5.86 -9.23
C ASN A 97 -5.61 -5.98 -8.26
N SER A 98 -4.38 -5.78 -8.74
CA SER A 98 -3.18 -5.87 -7.91
C SER A 98 -3.19 -4.84 -6.77
N PHE A 99 -3.72 -3.64 -7.02
CA PHE A 99 -3.79 -2.60 -6.01
C PHE A 99 -4.92 -2.84 -5.01
N ILE A 100 -6.08 -3.30 -5.49
CA ILE A 100 -7.20 -3.71 -4.65
C ILE A 100 -6.78 -4.84 -3.70
N GLU A 101 -6.05 -5.83 -4.20
CA GLU A 101 -5.52 -6.94 -3.41
C GLU A 101 -4.54 -6.45 -2.32
N GLU A 102 -3.70 -5.47 -2.63
CA GLU A 102 -2.79 -4.85 -1.66
C GLU A 102 -3.52 -4.09 -0.54
N ILE A 103 -4.56 -3.35 -0.91
CA ILE A 103 -5.42 -2.67 0.07
C ILE A 103 -6.07 -3.73 0.96
N ALA A 104 -6.68 -4.76 0.37
CA ALA A 104 -7.38 -5.80 1.10
C ALA A 104 -6.45 -6.58 2.06
N ARG A 105 -5.25 -6.97 1.60
CA ARG A 105 -4.23 -7.64 2.43
C ARG A 105 -3.81 -6.79 3.64
N THR A 106 -3.79 -5.47 3.51
CA THR A 106 -3.46 -4.58 4.63
C THR A 106 -4.44 -4.72 5.79
N TYR A 107 -5.74 -4.90 5.51
CA TYR A 107 -6.75 -5.09 6.55
C TYR A 107 -6.54 -6.40 7.32
N GLU A 108 -6.16 -7.46 6.61
CA GLU A 108 -5.81 -8.77 7.19
C GLU A 108 -4.56 -8.65 8.10
N VAL A 109 -3.47 -8.10 7.56
CA VAL A 109 -2.18 -7.99 8.27
C VAL A 109 -2.32 -7.20 9.56
N ARG A 110 -3.12 -6.12 9.57
CA ARG A 110 -3.35 -5.33 10.80
C ARG A 110 -4.02 -6.12 11.91
N ASN A 111 -4.90 -7.07 11.58
CA ASN A 111 -5.50 -7.96 12.58
C ASN A 111 -4.45 -8.91 13.16
N TYR A 112 -3.60 -9.50 12.31
CA TYR A 112 -2.50 -10.34 12.80
C TYR A 112 -1.54 -9.59 13.72
N MET A 113 -1.25 -8.32 13.44
CA MET A 113 -0.43 -7.50 14.32
C MET A 113 -1.06 -7.30 15.71
N CYS A 114 -2.39 -7.17 15.79
CA CYS A 114 -3.11 -7.09 17.06
C CYS A 114 -3.01 -8.39 17.86
N ILE A 115 -3.10 -9.56 17.19
CA ILE A 115 -2.86 -10.87 17.82
C ILE A 115 -1.44 -10.94 18.35
N ILE A 116 -0.45 -10.70 17.50
CA ILE A 116 0.97 -10.86 17.83
C ILE A 116 1.33 -9.96 19.02
N THR A 117 0.97 -8.67 18.96
CA THR A 117 1.27 -7.73 20.05
C THR A 117 0.62 -8.13 21.37
N SER A 118 -0.66 -8.52 21.35
CA SER A 118 -1.37 -8.98 22.55
C SER A 118 -0.76 -10.27 23.12
N PHE A 119 -0.52 -11.26 22.26
CA PHE A 119 0.11 -12.54 22.61
C PHE A 119 1.47 -12.34 23.27
N PHE A 120 2.37 -11.57 22.65
CA PHE A 120 3.69 -11.32 23.22
C PHE A 120 3.63 -10.50 24.51
N THR A 121 2.69 -9.56 24.64
CA THR A 121 2.50 -8.81 25.90
C THR A 121 2.17 -9.76 27.06
N VAL A 122 1.21 -10.67 26.87
CA VAL A 122 0.85 -11.67 27.88
C VAL A 122 1.98 -12.69 28.05
N GLY A 123 2.65 -13.10 26.98
CA GLY A 123 3.79 -14.02 27.01
C GLY A 123 4.96 -13.47 27.85
N PHE A 124 5.35 -12.22 27.63
CA PHE A 124 6.39 -11.56 28.42
C PHE A 124 6.02 -11.50 29.90
N TYR A 125 4.75 -11.26 30.24
CA TYR A 125 4.31 -11.28 31.63
C TYR A 125 4.58 -12.63 32.31
N TYR A 126 4.17 -13.74 31.68
CA TYR A 126 4.37 -15.08 32.25
C TYR A 126 5.84 -15.49 32.32
N VAL A 127 6.63 -15.19 31.29
CA VAL A 127 8.08 -15.47 31.26
C VAL A 127 8.80 -14.71 32.38
N ILE A 128 8.53 -13.41 32.54
CA ILE A 128 9.20 -12.60 33.56
C ILE A 128 8.86 -13.08 34.98
N ILE A 129 7.61 -13.48 35.23
CA ILE A 129 7.21 -14.04 36.53
C ILE A 129 7.93 -15.36 36.81
N SER A 130 8.01 -16.24 35.80
CA SER A 130 8.65 -17.55 35.95
C SER A 130 10.16 -17.44 36.25
N GLU A 131 10.86 -16.51 35.58
CA GLU A 131 12.32 -16.40 35.66
C GLU A 131 12.82 -15.49 36.78
N PHE A 132 12.13 -14.36 37.04
CA PHE A 132 12.65 -13.31 37.94
C PHE A 132 11.89 -13.20 39.27
N ASN A 133 10.76 -13.92 39.42
CA ASN A 133 9.92 -13.94 40.63
C ASN A 133 9.60 -12.53 41.20
N THR A 134 9.49 -11.54 40.31
CA THR A 134 9.24 -10.12 40.64
C THR A 134 7.77 -9.88 41.03
N ASN A 135 7.51 -8.78 41.74
CA ASN A 135 6.15 -8.32 42.05
C ASN A 135 5.27 -8.23 40.77
N LYS A 136 4.06 -8.79 40.83
CA LYS A 136 3.10 -8.88 39.72
C LYS A 136 2.79 -7.54 39.08
N ASP A 137 2.70 -6.46 39.86
CA ASP A 137 2.38 -5.13 39.33
C ASP A 137 3.54 -4.53 38.52
N ILE A 138 4.78 -4.76 38.96
CA ILE A 138 5.99 -4.32 38.24
C ILE A 138 6.12 -5.10 36.93
N THR A 139 5.90 -6.41 36.97
CA THR A 139 5.93 -7.26 35.76
C THR A 139 4.88 -6.85 34.72
N LEU A 140 3.70 -6.42 35.17
CA LEU A 140 2.63 -5.93 34.30
C LEU A 140 3.05 -4.64 33.57
N ILE A 141 3.72 -3.71 34.27
CA ILE A 141 4.26 -2.50 33.65
C ILE A 141 5.33 -2.84 32.61
N ILE A 142 6.31 -3.68 32.98
CA ILE A 142 7.42 -4.06 32.09
C ILE A 142 6.89 -4.76 30.83
N SER A 143 6.00 -5.73 30.98
CA SER A 143 5.39 -6.46 29.85
C SER A 143 4.61 -5.53 28.91
N SER A 144 3.88 -4.55 29.46
CA SER A 144 3.16 -3.54 28.68
C SER A 144 4.12 -2.66 27.86
N VAL A 145 5.24 -2.22 28.45
CA VAL A 145 6.27 -1.44 27.75
C VAL A 145 6.89 -2.25 26.61
N LEU A 146 7.22 -3.53 26.84
CA LEU A 146 7.74 -4.43 25.81
C LEU A 146 6.72 -4.67 24.68
N GLY A 147 5.44 -4.83 25.03
CA GLY A 147 4.35 -4.97 24.06
C GLY A 147 4.19 -3.73 23.16
N LEU A 148 4.26 -2.53 23.73
CA LEU A 148 4.26 -1.28 22.98
C LEU A 148 5.50 -1.15 22.09
N MET A 149 6.68 -1.47 22.62
CA MET A 149 7.92 -1.47 21.84
C MET A 149 7.82 -2.40 20.63
N LEU A 150 7.25 -3.60 20.81
CA LEU A 150 6.98 -4.54 19.73
C LEU A 150 5.99 -3.96 18.71
N ALA A 151 4.91 -3.31 19.15
CA ALA A 151 3.96 -2.65 18.25
C ALA A 151 4.64 -1.59 17.36
N PHE A 152 5.54 -0.77 17.93
CA PHE A 152 6.33 0.20 17.18
C PHE A 152 7.31 -0.46 16.20
N LEU A 153 7.96 -1.56 16.60
CA LEU A 153 8.85 -2.31 15.73
C LEU A 153 8.10 -2.90 14.52
N LEU A 154 6.96 -3.55 14.77
CA LEU A 154 6.10 -4.12 13.74
C LEU A 154 5.56 -3.03 12.79
N LYS A 155 5.22 -1.85 13.33
CA LYS A 155 4.86 -0.68 12.53
C LYS A 155 6.01 -0.27 11.59
N LYS A 156 7.24 -0.18 12.10
CA LYS A 156 8.41 0.23 11.31
C LYS A 156 8.71 -0.76 10.18
N ILE A 157 8.65 -2.06 10.46
CA ILE A 157 8.88 -3.14 9.48
C ILE A 157 7.79 -3.16 8.40
N SER A 158 6.54 -2.88 8.79
CA SER A 158 5.40 -2.88 7.87
C SER A 158 5.32 -1.63 6.98
N ARG A 159 6.19 -0.63 7.20
CA ARG A 159 6.20 0.58 6.38
C ARG A 159 6.62 0.21 4.96
N ARG A 160 5.69 0.41 4.03
CA ARG A 160 5.89 0.08 2.62
C ARG A 160 6.83 1.11 1.97
N LYS A 161 7.68 0.61 1.08
CA LYS A 161 8.40 1.46 0.12
C LYS A 161 7.41 2.06 -0.88
N SER A 162 7.77 3.22 -1.40
CA SER A 162 7.01 4.01 -2.35
C SER A 162 7.76 4.12 -3.68
N ILE A 163 7.09 4.59 -4.73
CA ILE A 163 7.72 4.84 -6.02
C ILE A 163 8.90 5.82 -5.88
N GLY A 164 8.82 6.80 -4.99
CA GLY A 164 9.93 7.72 -4.71
C GLY A 164 11.21 7.04 -4.18
N ASP A 165 11.11 5.83 -3.64
CA ASP A 165 12.27 5.07 -3.17
C ASP A 165 13.00 4.32 -4.31
N VAL A 166 12.34 4.09 -5.45
CA VAL A 166 12.85 3.25 -6.55
C VAL A 166 12.94 3.97 -7.90
N ALA A 167 12.30 5.14 -8.03
CA ALA A 167 12.28 5.90 -9.26
C ALA A 167 12.36 7.41 -8.99
N ASP A 168 12.98 8.11 -9.93
CA ASP A 168 12.95 9.56 -10.03
C ASP A 168 11.79 9.97 -10.93
N VAL A 169 11.11 11.05 -10.54
CA VAL A 169 9.93 11.56 -11.24
C VAL A 169 10.23 12.97 -11.69
N SER A 170 10.12 13.22 -13.00
CA SER A 170 10.34 14.51 -13.65
C SER A 170 9.12 14.88 -14.51
N ILE A 171 8.94 16.18 -14.70
CA ILE A 171 7.95 16.71 -15.65
C ILE A 171 8.60 16.84 -17.01
N VAL A 172 7.88 16.43 -18.04
CA VAL A 172 8.32 16.46 -19.44
C VAL A 172 7.23 17.08 -20.32
N LYS A 173 7.64 17.68 -21.44
CA LYS A 173 6.72 18.37 -22.33
C LYS A 173 5.83 17.38 -23.09
N ILE A 174 4.54 17.70 -23.19
CA ILE A 174 3.59 17.03 -24.10
C ILE A 174 3.64 17.76 -25.44
N GLN A 175 3.77 17.01 -26.53
CA GLN A 175 3.75 17.51 -27.90
C GLN A 175 2.91 16.56 -28.78
N PHE A 176 2.47 17.06 -29.93
CA PHE A 176 1.84 16.23 -30.96
C PHE A 176 2.73 16.25 -32.20
N VAL A 177 2.98 15.06 -32.74
CA VAL A 177 3.74 14.83 -33.99
C VAL A 177 2.76 14.26 -35.01
N ASP A 178 2.99 14.54 -36.29
CA ASP A 178 2.12 14.07 -37.38
C ASP A 178 0.63 14.43 -37.12
N ASP A 179 0.42 15.65 -36.61
CA ASP A 179 -0.83 16.28 -36.14
C ASP A 179 -1.57 15.60 -34.96
N VAL A 180 -1.59 14.27 -34.89
CA VAL A 180 -2.47 13.53 -33.97
C VAL A 180 -1.74 12.62 -32.99
N ILE A 181 -0.46 12.35 -33.20
CA ILE A 181 0.30 11.37 -32.39
C ILE A 181 0.88 12.07 -31.16
N MET A 182 0.46 11.66 -29.97
CA MET A 182 1.00 12.21 -28.73
C MET A 182 2.44 11.73 -28.49
N GLN A 183 3.34 12.70 -28.31
CA GLN A 183 4.70 12.53 -27.84
C GLN A 183 4.84 13.13 -26.43
N ILE A 184 5.47 12.39 -25.52
CA ILE A 184 5.76 12.86 -24.17
C ILE A 184 7.25 12.66 -23.95
N GLY A 185 7.98 13.75 -23.71
CA GLY A 185 9.45 13.71 -23.69
C GLY A 185 10.01 13.04 -24.95
N ASP A 186 10.76 11.96 -24.77
CA ASP A 186 11.41 11.22 -25.87
C ASP A 186 10.54 10.09 -26.47
N LEU A 187 9.38 9.79 -25.88
CA LEU A 187 8.53 8.68 -26.32
C LEU A 187 7.41 9.18 -27.23
N LYS A 188 7.49 8.79 -28.52
CA LYS A 188 6.43 8.98 -29.52
C LYS A 188 5.42 7.84 -29.46
N GLY A 189 4.16 8.14 -29.76
CA GLY A 189 3.12 7.10 -29.92
C GLY A 189 2.51 6.61 -28.61
N ILE A 190 2.29 7.49 -27.64
CA ILE A 190 1.58 7.13 -26.40
C ILE A 190 0.13 6.73 -26.72
N THR A 191 -0.55 7.60 -27.48
CA THR A 191 -1.91 7.46 -28.01
C THR A 191 -2.12 8.45 -29.17
N ASN A 192 -3.16 8.24 -29.96
CA ASN A 192 -3.59 9.17 -31.00
C ASN A 192 -4.77 10.00 -30.49
N VAL A 193 -4.71 11.33 -30.65
CA VAL A 193 -5.76 12.28 -30.25
C VAL A 193 -6.24 13.02 -31.50
N GLY A 194 -7.34 12.52 -32.07
CA GLY A 194 -7.88 13.01 -33.34
C GLY A 194 -8.57 14.37 -33.24
N LEU A 195 -9.23 14.67 -32.11
CA LEU A 195 -9.94 15.94 -31.93
C LEU A 195 -8.97 17.07 -31.55
N GLU A 196 -9.03 18.18 -32.29
CA GLU A 196 -8.18 19.35 -32.05
C GLU A 196 -8.38 19.96 -30.66
N LYS A 197 -9.64 20.10 -30.24
CA LYS A 197 -10.01 20.57 -28.91
C LYS A 197 -9.38 19.74 -27.78
N ASP A 198 -9.27 18.43 -27.97
CA ASP A 198 -8.64 17.54 -26.98
C ASP A 198 -7.12 17.74 -26.95
N ARG A 199 -6.49 17.93 -28.11
CA ARG A 199 -5.07 18.27 -28.21
C ARG A 199 -4.76 19.59 -27.52
N GLU A 200 -5.54 20.63 -27.77
CA GLU A 200 -5.41 21.93 -27.11
C GLU A 200 -5.55 21.82 -25.59
N ARG A 201 -6.46 20.97 -25.11
CA ARG A 201 -6.64 20.69 -23.67
C ARG A 201 -5.40 20.01 -23.07
N PHE A 202 -4.81 19.05 -23.77
CA PHE A 202 -3.54 18.45 -23.34
C PHE A 202 -2.39 19.46 -23.32
N LEU A 203 -2.29 20.34 -24.32
CA LEU A 203 -1.23 21.35 -24.39
C LEU A 203 -1.38 22.45 -23.33
N SER A 204 -2.60 22.87 -23.03
CA SER A 204 -2.87 23.92 -22.04
C SER A 204 -2.82 23.41 -20.60
N ARG A 205 -3.52 22.31 -20.30
CA ARG A 205 -3.72 21.80 -18.93
C ARG A 205 -2.95 20.53 -18.60
N GLY A 206 -2.53 19.78 -19.61
CA GLY A 206 -1.84 18.51 -19.41
C GLY A 206 -0.44 18.71 -18.80
N ILE A 207 -0.03 17.70 -18.06
CA ILE A 207 1.31 17.55 -17.50
C ILE A 207 1.85 16.20 -17.99
N GLY A 208 2.99 16.23 -18.67
CA GLY A 208 3.73 15.03 -19.04
C GLY A 208 4.60 14.60 -17.87
N ILE A 209 4.58 13.32 -17.56
CA ILE A 209 5.28 12.74 -16.41
C ILE A 209 6.24 11.69 -16.95
N GLU A 210 7.50 11.75 -16.56
CA GLU A 210 8.48 10.69 -16.75
C GLU A 210 8.87 10.10 -15.39
N ILE A 211 8.83 8.77 -15.31
CA ILE A 211 9.20 7.99 -14.12
C ILE A 211 10.40 7.12 -14.51
N LYS A 212 11.60 7.54 -14.12
CA LYS A 212 12.86 6.87 -14.46
C LYS A 212 13.34 5.99 -13.30
N PRO A 213 13.73 4.73 -13.52
CA PRO A 213 14.22 3.88 -12.44
C PRO A 213 15.53 4.43 -11.87
N LYS A 214 15.64 4.46 -10.54
CA LYS A 214 16.87 4.88 -9.83
C LYS A 214 18.00 3.91 -10.08
N ASP A 215 19.22 4.46 -10.08
CA ASP A 215 20.49 3.75 -10.23
C ASP A 215 20.61 2.93 -11.52
N ASN A 216 19.70 3.17 -12.48
CA ASN A 216 19.60 2.41 -13.72
C ASN A 216 19.54 0.90 -13.44
N SER A 217 18.82 0.52 -12.37
CA SER A 217 18.68 -0.89 -11.95
C SER A 217 17.51 -1.56 -12.66
N TYR A 218 17.76 -2.73 -13.26
CA TYR A 218 16.67 -3.56 -13.81
C TYR A 218 15.66 -4.01 -12.74
N THR A 219 16.07 -4.12 -11.47
CA THR A 219 15.12 -4.47 -10.38
C THR A 219 14.14 -3.33 -10.12
N ASN A 220 14.63 -2.09 -10.13
CA ASN A 220 13.79 -0.90 -9.99
C ASN A 220 12.91 -0.70 -11.24
N ALA A 221 13.47 -0.93 -12.43
CA ALA A 221 12.72 -0.91 -13.68
C ALA A 221 11.60 -1.97 -13.69
N ALA A 222 11.86 -3.17 -13.15
CA ALA A 222 10.87 -4.25 -13.03
C ALA A 222 9.61 -3.81 -12.29
N ILE A 223 9.80 -3.07 -11.19
CA ILE A 223 8.72 -2.60 -10.33
C ILE A 223 7.81 -1.63 -11.08
N ILE A 224 8.39 -0.62 -11.75
CA ILE A 224 7.61 0.37 -12.51
C ILE A 224 7.08 -0.18 -13.85
N TYR A 225 7.68 -1.26 -14.37
CA TYR A 225 7.13 -1.94 -15.55
C TYR A 225 5.81 -2.60 -15.21
N ASP A 226 5.70 -3.30 -14.09
CA ASP A 226 4.51 -4.07 -13.76
C ASP A 226 3.19 -3.33 -14.06
N LEU A 227 2.31 -3.96 -14.85
CA LEU A 227 1.07 -3.35 -15.32
C LEU A 227 0.18 -2.93 -14.13
N GLY A 228 0.16 -3.74 -13.07
CA GLY A 228 -0.55 -3.41 -11.84
C GLY A 228 0.03 -2.16 -11.16
N GLN A 229 1.36 -2.05 -11.12
CA GLN A 229 2.03 -0.86 -10.57
C GLN A 229 1.73 0.40 -11.39
N ARG A 230 1.75 0.31 -12.73
CA ARG A 230 1.41 1.44 -13.61
C ARG A 230 -0.02 1.90 -13.42
N GLN A 231 -0.96 0.97 -13.32
CA GLN A 231 -2.36 1.28 -13.03
C GLN A 231 -2.50 1.93 -11.65
N ALA A 232 -1.80 1.41 -10.64
CA ALA A 232 -1.80 1.97 -9.29
C ALA A 232 -1.25 3.40 -9.28
N ILE A 233 -0.20 3.71 -10.05
CA ILE A 233 0.32 5.09 -10.20
C ILE A 233 -0.73 6.01 -10.81
N ALA A 234 -1.38 5.59 -11.90
CA ALA A 234 -2.43 6.37 -12.55
C ALA A 234 -3.63 6.62 -11.61
N TYR A 235 -4.06 5.60 -10.87
CA TYR A 235 -5.09 5.75 -9.85
C TYR A 235 -4.64 6.64 -8.68
N ASN A 236 -3.39 6.54 -8.23
CA ASN A 236 -2.91 7.34 -7.10
C ASN A 236 -2.93 8.84 -7.45
N LEU A 237 -2.54 9.19 -8.67
CA LEU A 237 -2.70 10.55 -9.23
C LEU A 237 -4.16 11.01 -9.18
N TYR A 238 -5.06 10.18 -9.71
CA TYR A 238 -6.50 10.45 -9.70
C TYR A 238 -7.06 10.66 -8.30
N SER A 239 -6.73 9.77 -7.37
CA SER A 239 -7.25 9.81 -6.00
C SER A 239 -6.79 11.03 -5.20
N ARG A 240 -5.61 11.58 -5.51
CA ARG A 240 -5.04 12.73 -4.79
C ARG A 240 -5.37 14.07 -5.44
N LEU A 241 -5.39 14.14 -6.76
CA LEU A 241 -5.48 15.41 -7.50
C LEU A 241 -6.75 15.55 -8.33
N GLY A 242 -7.54 14.49 -8.46
CA GLY A 242 -8.64 14.41 -9.41
C GLY A 242 -8.15 14.47 -10.85
N VAL A 243 -8.98 14.05 -11.79
CA VAL A 243 -8.70 14.15 -13.23
C VAL A 243 -9.73 15.04 -13.86
N TYR A 244 -9.29 16.06 -14.61
CA TYR A 244 -10.19 16.97 -15.31
C TYR A 244 -10.72 16.28 -16.56
N ARG A 245 -11.69 15.36 -16.39
CA ARG A 245 -12.38 14.62 -17.46
C ARG A 245 -13.80 14.22 -17.04
N GLU A 246 -14.64 13.94 -18.03
CA GLU A 246 -15.94 13.30 -17.84
C GLU A 246 -15.88 11.79 -18.12
N ASN A 247 -16.92 11.04 -17.70
CA ASN A 247 -16.99 9.59 -17.90
C ASN A 247 -16.84 9.18 -19.37
N ASN A 248 -17.44 9.95 -20.29
CA ASN A 248 -17.49 9.67 -21.73
C ASN A 248 -16.26 10.19 -22.51
N GLU A 249 -15.20 10.62 -21.82
CA GLU A 249 -13.96 11.11 -22.45
C GLU A 249 -12.80 10.11 -22.23
N PRO A 250 -12.67 9.05 -23.06
CA PRO A 250 -11.61 8.06 -22.90
C PRO A 250 -10.21 8.61 -23.21
N ALA A 251 -10.13 9.68 -24.00
CA ALA A 251 -8.86 10.29 -24.41
C ALA A 251 -8.03 10.80 -23.22
N PHE A 252 -8.68 11.18 -22.11
CA PHE A 252 -8.01 11.73 -20.92
C PHE A 252 -7.74 10.68 -19.83
N VAL A 253 -7.96 9.40 -20.12
CA VAL A 253 -7.50 8.32 -19.24
C VAL A 253 -5.98 8.23 -19.34
N PRO A 254 -5.24 8.34 -18.22
CA PRO A 254 -3.78 8.30 -18.27
C PRO A 254 -3.30 6.92 -18.72
N LEU A 255 -2.40 6.89 -19.70
CA LEU A 255 -1.85 5.66 -20.27
C LEU A 255 -0.34 5.58 -20.04
N PRO A 256 0.13 4.95 -18.94
CA PRO A 256 1.55 4.79 -18.69
C PRO A 256 2.20 3.82 -19.69
N ARG A 257 3.12 4.34 -20.51
CA ARG A 257 3.85 3.59 -21.54
C ARG A 257 5.32 3.49 -21.18
N ARG A 258 5.95 2.39 -21.60
CA ARG A 258 7.38 2.16 -21.42
C ARG A 258 8.15 2.85 -22.53
N ASN A 259 9.23 3.52 -22.18
CA ASN A 259 10.27 3.90 -23.12
C ASN A 259 11.31 2.78 -23.21
N PRO A 260 11.50 2.11 -24.37
CA PRO A 260 12.48 1.05 -24.54
C PRO A 260 13.95 1.50 -24.41
N ASN A 261 14.22 2.81 -24.46
CA ASN A 261 15.59 3.32 -24.48
C ASN A 261 16.22 3.45 -23.09
N ASN A 262 15.46 3.96 -22.13
CA ASN A 262 15.94 4.27 -20.77
C ASN A 262 15.11 3.55 -19.68
N GLU A 263 14.20 2.66 -20.08
CA GLU A 263 13.29 1.92 -19.20
C GLU A 263 12.35 2.81 -18.35
N SER A 264 12.20 4.10 -18.72
CA SER A 264 11.29 5.00 -18.02
C SER A 264 9.83 4.74 -18.41
N ILE A 265 8.92 5.16 -17.54
CA ILE A 265 7.48 5.16 -17.81
C ILE A 265 7.04 6.59 -18.08
N LEU A 266 6.38 6.82 -19.20
CA LEU A 266 5.85 8.13 -19.58
C LEU A 266 4.33 8.08 -19.66
N MET A 267 3.70 9.15 -19.20
CA MET A 267 2.25 9.32 -19.25
C MET A 267 1.86 10.78 -19.30
N ALA A 268 0.71 11.07 -19.92
CA ALA A 268 0.06 12.38 -19.83
C ALA A 268 -1.01 12.32 -18.74
N TYR A 269 -1.12 13.39 -17.97
CA TYR A 269 -2.12 13.54 -16.93
C TYR A 269 -2.74 14.93 -16.99
N ILE A 270 -4.07 15.03 -16.85
CA ILE A 270 -4.76 16.32 -16.76
C ILE A 270 -5.34 16.46 -15.35
N PRO A 271 -4.63 17.12 -14.42
CA PRO A 271 -5.13 17.33 -13.06
C PRO A 271 -6.28 18.34 -13.04
N MET A 272 -7.08 18.34 -11.96
CA MET A 272 -8.07 19.40 -11.73
C MET A 272 -7.42 20.78 -11.58
N GLU A 273 -6.31 20.84 -10.84
CA GLU A 273 -5.48 22.03 -10.66
C GLU A 273 -4.08 21.74 -11.21
N LYS A 274 -3.60 22.57 -12.14
CA LYS A 274 -2.28 22.39 -12.75
C LYS A 274 -1.18 22.79 -11.75
N ASN A 275 -0.66 21.81 -11.02
CA ASN A 275 0.45 21.97 -10.09
C ASN A 275 1.44 20.81 -10.24
N GLU A 276 2.62 21.12 -10.79
CA GLU A 276 3.66 20.13 -11.12
C GLU A 276 4.26 19.46 -9.87
N ASP A 277 4.52 20.23 -8.81
CA ASP A 277 5.08 19.70 -7.56
C ASP A 277 4.13 18.69 -6.89
N LYS A 278 2.83 19.02 -6.84
CA LYS A 278 1.80 18.11 -6.31
C LYS A 278 1.70 16.83 -7.15
N VAL A 279 1.87 16.91 -8.47
CA VAL A 279 1.89 15.74 -9.36
C VAL A 279 3.11 14.85 -9.06
N ILE A 280 4.30 15.44 -8.95
CA ILE A 280 5.52 14.71 -8.58
C ILE A 280 5.34 14.02 -7.23
N GLU A 281 4.83 14.73 -6.22
CA GLU A 281 4.59 14.17 -4.89
C GLU A 281 3.55 13.03 -4.93
N ALA A 282 2.48 13.19 -5.70
CA ALA A 282 1.46 12.17 -5.89
C ALA A 282 2.05 10.90 -6.51
N VAL A 283 2.85 10.99 -7.58
CA VAL A 283 3.50 9.82 -8.16
C VAL A 283 4.46 9.16 -7.16
N LYS A 284 5.33 9.94 -6.52
CA LYS A 284 6.31 9.43 -5.55
C LYS A 284 5.66 8.73 -4.37
N SER A 285 4.49 9.21 -3.92
CA SER A 285 3.75 8.65 -2.78
C SER A 285 3.09 7.29 -3.06
N CYS A 286 2.99 6.87 -4.32
CA CYS A 286 2.36 5.60 -4.68
C CYS A 286 3.11 4.43 -4.02
N PRO A 287 2.43 3.53 -3.29
CA PRO A 287 3.09 2.39 -2.67
C PRO A 287 3.53 1.37 -3.74
N ILE A 288 4.62 0.67 -3.46
CA ILE A 288 5.07 -0.46 -4.27
C ILE A 288 4.21 -1.68 -3.96
N LEU A 289 3.61 -2.26 -5.01
CA LEU A 289 2.81 -3.48 -4.91
C LEU A 289 3.70 -4.70 -4.66
N SER A 290 3.23 -5.70 -3.93
CA SER A 290 4.00 -6.95 -3.76
C SER A 290 4.07 -7.73 -5.07
N SER A 291 3.06 -7.62 -5.95
CA SER A 291 3.03 -8.28 -7.26
C SER A 291 4.08 -7.73 -8.25
N SER A 292 4.55 -6.49 -8.03
CA SER A 292 5.59 -5.89 -8.86
C SER A 292 7.00 -6.25 -8.39
N LYS A 293 7.14 -6.77 -7.16
CA LYS A 293 8.42 -7.27 -6.63
C LYS A 293 8.74 -8.66 -7.19
N GLY A 294 10.02 -8.94 -7.37
CA GLY A 294 10.52 -10.26 -7.78
C GLY A 294 10.51 -10.51 -9.29
N LYS A 295 10.01 -9.59 -10.11
CA LYS A 295 10.24 -9.63 -11.55
C LYS A 295 11.71 -9.30 -11.87
N TYR A 296 12.26 -9.96 -12.87
CA TYR A 296 13.63 -9.78 -13.34
C TYR A 296 14.73 -9.98 -12.27
N LEU A 297 14.51 -10.85 -11.29
CA LEU A 297 15.50 -11.21 -10.25
C LEU A 297 16.87 -11.63 -10.83
N GLY A 298 16.88 -12.35 -11.95
CA GLY A 298 18.10 -12.75 -12.65
C GLY A 298 18.91 -11.58 -13.23
N LEU A 299 18.30 -10.40 -13.39
CA LEU A 299 18.93 -9.19 -13.90
C LEU A 299 19.36 -8.22 -12.79
N ARG A 300 19.34 -8.64 -11.53
CA ARG A 300 19.62 -7.76 -10.38
C ARG A 300 20.97 -7.05 -10.44
N ASN A 301 21.98 -7.68 -11.04
CA ASN A 301 23.33 -7.14 -11.16
C ASN A 301 23.56 -6.35 -12.48
N TYR A 302 22.56 -6.29 -13.36
CA TYR A 302 22.65 -5.59 -14.63
C TYR A 302 22.15 -4.15 -14.51
N LYS A 303 22.78 -3.25 -15.27
CA LYS A 303 22.34 -1.85 -15.39
C LYS A 303 21.64 -1.62 -16.72
N THR A 304 20.58 -0.81 -16.72
CA THR A 304 19.78 -0.46 -17.89
C THR A 304 20.55 0.37 -18.90
N ASP A 305 21.60 1.10 -18.47
CA ASP A 305 22.41 1.94 -19.36
C ASP A 305 23.43 1.16 -20.19
N LYS A 306 23.73 -0.10 -19.83
CA LYS A 306 24.65 -0.93 -20.61
C LYS A 306 23.90 -1.55 -21.79
N LYS A 307 23.58 -0.72 -22.79
CA LYS A 307 23.42 -1.23 -24.16
C LYS A 307 24.82 -1.60 -24.68
N GLY A 308 25.08 -2.90 -24.84
CA GLY A 308 26.25 -3.41 -25.57
C GLY A 308 27.33 -4.04 -24.68
N SER A 309 27.19 -5.34 -24.42
CA SER A 309 28.30 -6.28 -24.22
C SER A 309 27.73 -7.68 -24.43
N ALA A 310 27.34 -7.93 -25.68
CA ALA A 310 27.26 -9.25 -26.29
C ALA A 310 28.01 -9.13 -27.62
#